data_AF-A0A7V5X526-F1
#
_entry.id   AF-A0A7V5X526-F1
#
_cell.length_a   1.000
_cell.length_b   1.000
_cell.length_c   1.000
_cell.angle_alpha   90.00
_cell.angle_beta   90.00
_cell.angle_gamma   90.00
#
_symmetry.space_group_name_H-M   'P 1'
#
loop_
_entity.id
_entity.type
_entity.pdbx_description
1 polymer ?
#
loop_
_entity_poly.entity_id
_entity_poly.type
_entity_poly.pdbx_seq_one_letter_code
_entity_poly.pdbx_strand_id
1 'polypeptide(L)' 'MRLSTSQVRGEMINNRNILVVDDSDDLTHVIAEFLSIYGYHVITASDGCDALEWMEKKDVHAVV' A
#
# COMPACT_ATOMS: atom_id res chain seq x y z
N MET A 1 -26.36 3.48 17.71
CA MET A 1 -26.00 3.31 16.28
C MET A 1 -24.96 2.21 16.20
N ARG A 2 -25.37 0.97 15.87
CA ARG A 2 -24.43 -0.15 15.73
C ARG A 2 -24.13 -0.29 14.24
N LEU A 3 -22.92 0.09 13.83
CA LEU A 3 -22.47 -0.09 12.45
C LEU A 3 -22.34 -1.60 12.19
N SER A 4 -22.91 -2.05 11.07
CA SER A 4 -22.81 -3.43 10.61
C SER A 4 -21.34 -3.78 10.35
N THR A 5 -20.86 -4.88 10.93
CA THR A 5 -19.46 -5.33 10.88
C THR A 5 -18.94 -5.50 9.43
N SER A 6 -19.82 -5.67 8.46
CA SER A 6 -19.51 -5.74 7.03
C SER A 6 -19.14 -4.38 6.41
N GLN A 7 -19.70 -3.28 6.90
CA GLN A 7 -19.45 -1.93 6.35
C GLN A 7 -18.13 -1.36 6.87
N VAL A 8 -17.75 -1.69 8.11
CA VAL A 8 -16.47 -1.29 8.73
C VAL A 8 -15.26 -1.93 8.04
N ARG A 9 -15.38 -3.17 7.54
CA ARG A 9 -14.27 -3.86 6.86
C ARG A 9 -13.98 -3.28 5.47
N GLY A 10 -14.99 -2.77 4.77
CA GLY A 10 -14.84 -2.13 3.46
C GLY A 10 -14.19 -0.75 3.52
N GLU A 11 -14.48 0.05 4.55
CA GLU A 11 -13.79 1.33 4.79
C GLU A 11 -12.32 1.15 5.21
N MET A 12 -12.01 0.08 5.95
CA MET A 12 -10.67 -0.22 6.48
C MET A 12 -9.60 -0.61 5.43
N ILE A 13 -10.00 -0.97 4.21
CA ILE A 13 -9.10 -1.31 3.09
C ILE A 13 -8.86 -0.13 2.16
N ASN A 14 -9.84 0.77 2.02
CA ASN A 14 -9.79 1.93 1.13
C ASN A 14 -8.77 3.02 1.53
N ASN A 15 -7.99 2.81 2.58
CA ASN A 15 -7.13 3.85 3.15
C ASN A 15 -5.77 3.35 3.68
N ARG A 16 -5.38 2.10 3.38
CA ARG A 16 -4.07 1.58 3.82
C ARG A 16 -2.99 1.85 2.79
N ASN A 17 -1.84 2.31 3.27
CA ASN A 17 -0.64 2.49 2.47
C ASN A 17 0.20 1.20 2.47
N ILE A 18 0.46 0.65 1.28
CA ILE A 18 1.37 -0.48 1.06
C ILE A 18 2.62 0.06 0.35
N LEU A 19 3.79 -0.26 0.88
CA LEU A 19 5.08 0.05 0.25
C LEU A 19 5.58 -1.19 -0.49
N VAL A 20 5.76 -1.10 -1.80
CA VAL A 20 6.35 -2.15 -2.63
C VAL A 20 7.81 -1.80 -2.89
N VAL A 21 8.73 -2.70 -2.57
CA VAL A 21 10.18 -2.49 -2.70
C VAL A 21 10.80 -3.57 -3.56
N ASP A 22 11.13 -3.23 -4.81
CA ASP A 22 11.76 -4.14 -5.75
C ASP A 22 12.63 -3.33 -6.73
N ASP A 23 13.77 -3.88 -7.15
CA ASP A 23 14.70 -3.19 -8.07
C ASP A 23 14.23 -3.25 -9.54
N SER A 24 13.16 -4.00 -9.82
CA SER A 24 12.49 -4.04 -11.12
C SER A 24 11.30 -3.08 -11.18
N ASP A 25 11.45 -2.02 -11.99
CA ASP A 25 10.37 -1.06 -12.27
C ASP A 25 9.11 -1.74 -12.85
N ASP A 26 9.31 -2.69 -13.78
CA ASP A 26 8.22 -3.41 -14.44
C ASP A 26 7.38 -4.21 -13.44
N LEU A 27 8.04 -4.97 -12.55
CA LEU A 27 7.36 -5.78 -11.54
C LEU A 27 6.65 -4.89 -10.52
N THR A 28 7.34 -3.84 -10.06
CA THR A 28 6.79 -2.87 -9.12
C THR A 28 5.52 -2.21 -9.66
N HIS A 29 5.50 -1.86 -10.95
CA HIS A 29 4.32 -1.30 -11.61
C HIS A 29 3.14 -2.27 -11.65
N VAL A 30 3.38 -3.54 -11.99
CA VAL A 30 2.34 -4.59 -12.02
C VAL A 30 1.75 -4.82 -10.64
N ILE A 31 2.58 -4.89 -9.60
CA ILE A 31 2.12 -5.07 -8.21
C ILE A 31 1.31 -3.86 -7.76
N ALA A 32 1.79 -2.64 -8.07
CA ALA A 32 1.11 -1.41 -7.72
C ALA A 32 -0.26 -1.29 -8.37
N GLU A 33 -0.38 -1.60 -9.67
CA GLU A 33 -1.66 -1.61 -10.38
C GLU A 33 -2.62 -2.64 -9.75
N PHE A 34 -2.13 -3.87 -9.51
CA PHE A 34 -2.93 -4.93 -8.92
C PHE A 34 -3.48 -4.54 -7.54
N LEU A 35 -2.63 -4.04 -6.63
CA LEU A 35 -3.06 -3.64 -5.29
C LEU A 35 -3.99 -2.41 -5.32
N SER A 36 -3.77 -1.47 -6.25
CA SER A 36 -4.63 -0.30 -6.42
C SER A 36 -6.05 -0.68 -6.83
N ILE A 37 -6.23 -1.74 -7.64
CA ILE A 37 -7.56 -2.28 -8.00
C ILE A 37 -8.34 -2.74 -6.76
N TYR A 38 -7.66 -3.21 -5.72
CA TYR A 38 -8.29 -3.59 -4.44
C TYR A 38 -8.51 -2.41 -3.48
N GLY A 39 -8.22 -1.18 -3.91
CA GLY A 39 -8.46 0.04 -3.13
C GLY A 39 -7.33 0.41 -2.17
N TYR A 40 -6.16 -0.21 -2.27
CA TYR A 40 -4.99 0.18 -1.48
C TYR A 40 -4.31 1.41 -2.08
N HIS A 41 -3.68 2.21 -1.21
CA HIS A 41 -2.72 3.22 -1.64
C HIS A 41 -1.35 2.60 -1.75
N VAL A 42 -0.79 2.55 -2.96
CA VAL A 42 0.52 1.95 -3.17
C VAL A 42 1.57 3.04 -3.28
N ILE A 43 2.68 2.82 -2.57
CA ILE A 43 3.92 3.57 -2.66
C ILE A 43 4.97 2.60 -3.19
N THR A 44 5.83 3.05 -4.08
CA THR A 44 6.85 2.20 -4.71
C THR A 44 8.22 2.76 -4.37
N ALA A 45 9.18 1.88 -4.12
CA ALA A 45 10.58 2.21 -3.95
C ALA A 45 11.46 1.23 -4.73
N SER A 46 12.53 1.73 -5.35
CA SER A 46 13.47 0.90 -6.13
C SER A 46 14.60 0.31 -5.29
N ASP A 47 14.75 0.76 -4.04
CA ASP A 47 15.78 0.31 -3.12
C ASP A 47 15.40 0.55 -1.66
N GLY A 48 16.22 0.01 -0.76
CA GLY A 48 15.99 0.11 0.69
C GLY A 48 16.14 1.52 1.26
N CYS A 49 16.95 2.39 0.65
CA CYS A 49 17.12 3.77 1.13
C CYS A 49 15.86 4.58 0.83
N ASP A 50 15.36 4.52 -0.40
CA ASP A 50 14.09 5.16 -0.78
C ASP A 50 12.91 4.58 0.03
N ALA A 51 12.90 3.27 0.25
CA ALA A 51 11.90 2.61 1.09
C ALA A 51 11.88 3.17 2.53
N LEU A 52 13.06 3.32 3.14
CA LEU A 52 13.19 3.91 4.48
C LEU A 52 12.72 5.36 4.51
N GLU A 53 13.05 6.16 3.49
CA GLU A 53 12.55 7.54 3.39
C GLU A 53 11.01 7.59 3.32
N TRP A 54 10.38 6.65 2.62
CA TRP A 54 8.92 6.56 2.57
C TRP A 54 8.30 6.16 3.90
N MET A 55 8.93 5.24 4.63
CA MET A 55 8.48 4.82 5.96
C MET A 55 8.57 5.95 6.99
N GLU A 56 9.46 6.93 6.82
CA GLU A 56 9.50 8.14 7.65
C GLU A 56 8.41 9.15 7.27
N LYS A 57 8.05 9.23 5.99
CA LYS A 57 7.10 10.23 5.45
C LYS A 57 5.63 9.78 5.53
N LYS A 58 5.36 8.48 5.60
CA LYS A 58 4.02 7.90 5.47
C LYS A 58 3.77 6.81 6.50
N ASP A 59 2.52 6.70 6.93
CA ASP A 59 2.07 5.58 7.76
C ASP A 59 1.91 4.32 6.92
N VAL A 60 2.99 3.54 6.81
CA VAL A 60 3.06 2.30 6.02
C VAL A 60 2.50 1.13 6.83
N HIS A 61 1.51 0.44 6.26
CA HIS A 61 0.79 -0.63 6.94
C HIS A 61 1.32 -2.03 6.59
N ALA A 62 1.99 -2.15 5.45
CA ALA A 62 2.65 -3.36 4.98
C ALA A 62 3.79 -2.99 4.03
N VAL A 63 4.85 -3.79 4.04
CA VAL A 63 5.96 -3.73 3.08
C VAL A 63 6.00 -5.07 2.36
N VAL A 64 6.06 -5.03 1.03
CA VAL A 64 6.14 -6.22 0.16
C VAL A 64 7.34 -6.09 -0.75
#